data_AF-A0A2S7WZJ8-F1
#
_entry.id   AF-A0A2S7WZJ8-F1
#
_cell.length_a   1.000
_cell.length_b   1.000
_cell.length_c   1.000
_cell.angle_alpha   90.00
_cell.angle_beta   90.00
_cell.angle_gamma   90.00
#
_symmetry.space_group_name_H-M   'P 1'
#
loop_
_entity.id
_entity.type
_entity.pdbx_description
1 polymer ?
#
loop_
_entity_poly.entity_id
_entity_poly.type
_entity_poly.pdbx_seq_one_letter_code
_entity_poly.pdbx_strand_id
1 'polypeptide(L)'
;MKRKISIRISDSLSDKLSEISEMKNISVSELSRTILEQHFAAPENSEKEGVTNHFNNQITESESKVGTLISYGEFEDNNIDVVHSIEFFKLIIWMYDQRDTRLLKFGKVELVELKNTILKVYFSDLMLQELKDEFNKVFVDLIKEIQSDYSTTYRLNFAMYYSGGFDFSLLTKFIFKEDLGSKSITI
;
A
#
# COMPACT_ATOMS: atom_id res chain seq x y z
N MET A 1 25.81 6.55 7.66
CA MET A 1 25.25 5.35 8.32
C MET A 1 23.98 4.95 7.58
N LYS A 2 23.93 3.76 6.97
CA LYS A 2 22.69 3.23 6.37
C LYS A 2 21.76 2.78 7.50
N ARG A 3 20.49 3.23 7.49
CA ARG A 3 19.49 2.77 8.48
C ARG A 3 19.06 1.36 8.09
N LYS A 4 19.09 0.43 9.05
CA LYS A 4 18.66 -0.96 8.87
C LYS A 4 17.21 -1.07 9.30
N ILE A 5 16.36 -1.67 8.47
CA ILE A 5 14.96 -1.91 8.80
C ILE A 5 14.73 -3.43 8.77
N SER A 6 14.27 -3.99 9.90
CA SER A 6 13.84 -5.38 9.97
C SER A 6 12.33 -5.44 9.88
N ILE A 7 11.83 -6.20 8.92
CA ILE A 7 10.41 -6.36 8.67
C ILE A 7 10.08 -7.85 8.77
N ARG A 8 9.03 -8.18 9.52
CA ARG A 8 8.48 -9.54 9.56
C ARG A 8 7.43 -9.66 8.47
N ILE A 9 7.47 -10.77 7.76
CA ILE A 9 6.51 -11.09 6.71
C ILE A 9 6.04 -12.53 6.90
N SER A 10 4.93 -12.91 6.25
CA SER A 10 4.46 -14.29 6.28
C SER A 10 5.48 -15.24 5.66
N ASP A 11 5.48 -16.50 6.10
CA ASP A 11 6.33 -17.53 5.50
C ASP A 11 6.05 -17.70 4.01
N SER A 12 4.78 -17.63 3.58
CA SER A 12 4.42 -17.72 2.17
C SER A 12 5.00 -16.57 1.32
N LEU A 13 5.01 -15.34 1.85
CA LEU A 13 5.62 -14.19 1.17
C LEU A 13 7.15 -14.29 1.20
N SER A 14 7.72 -14.77 2.30
CA SER A 14 9.16 -15.03 2.43
C SER A 14 9.64 -16.06 1.43
N ASP A 15 8.91 -17.17 1.27
CA ASP A 15 9.25 -18.24 0.34
C ASP A 15 9.13 -17.73 -1.10
N LYS A 16 8.07 -16.97 -1.43
CA LYS A 16 7.93 -16.30 -2.74
C LYS A 16 9.05 -15.32 -3.05
N LEU A 17 9.42 -14.47 -2.09
CA LEU A 17 10.52 -13.53 -2.27
C LEU A 17 11.85 -14.27 -2.45
N SER A 18 12.05 -15.38 -1.74
CA SER A 18 13.24 -16.22 -1.88
C SER A 18 13.33 -16.84 -3.26
N GLU A 19 12.25 -17.46 -3.75
CA GLU A 19 12.16 -18.03 -5.09
C GLU A 19 12.46 -16.99 -6.19
N ILE A 20 11.83 -15.81 -6.12
CA ILE A 20 12.06 -14.74 -7.09
C ILE A 20 13.50 -14.22 -7.00
N SER A 21 14.08 -14.14 -5.80
CA SER A 21 15.44 -13.68 -5.59
C SER A 21 16.46 -14.64 -6.21
N GLU A 22 16.22 -15.96 -6.09
CA GLU A 22 17.03 -17.01 -6.73
C GLU A 22 16.93 -16.93 -8.25
N MET A 23 15.72 -16.82 -8.80
CA MET A 23 15.51 -16.69 -10.25
C MET A 23 16.20 -15.46 -10.84
N LYS A 24 16.23 -14.34 -10.09
CA LYS A 24 16.86 -13.09 -10.52
C LYS A 24 18.34 -12.99 -10.15
N ASN A 25 18.87 -13.97 -9.41
CA ASN A 25 20.22 -13.99 -8.88
C ASN A 25 20.57 -12.70 -8.10
N ILE A 26 19.65 -12.23 -7.26
CA ILE A 26 19.83 -11.07 -6.36
C ILE A 26 19.44 -11.46 -4.93
N SER A 27 19.86 -10.69 -3.94
CA SER A 27 19.45 -10.95 -2.55
C SER A 27 17.97 -10.60 -2.32
N VAL A 28 17.31 -11.27 -1.36
CA VAL A 28 15.93 -10.93 -0.96
C VAL A 28 15.82 -9.47 -0.50
N SER A 29 16.82 -8.94 0.18
CA SER A 29 16.87 -7.53 0.59
C SER A 29 16.90 -6.58 -0.61
N GLU A 30 17.64 -6.93 -1.66
CA GLU A 30 17.77 -6.14 -2.88
C GLU A 30 16.53 -6.24 -3.77
N LEU A 31 15.92 -7.42 -3.84
CA LEU A 31 14.60 -7.60 -4.44
C LEU A 31 13.55 -6.77 -3.71
N SER A 32 13.53 -6.81 -2.38
CA SER A 32 12.60 -6.04 -1.55
C SER A 32 12.79 -4.54 -1.77
N ARG A 33 14.05 -4.07 -1.84
CA ARG A 33 14.37 -2.67 -2.14
C ARG A 33 13.88 -2.29 -3.54
N THR A 34 14.12 -3.10 -4.55
CA THR A 34 13.64 -2.86 -5.92
C THR A 34 12.13 -2.75 -5.98
N ILE A 35 11.40 -3.65 -5.30
CA ILE A 35 9.93 -3.61 -5.23
C ILE A 35 9.46 -2.30 -4.59
N LEU A 36 10.11 -1.90 -3.49
CA LEU A 36 9.79 -0.64 -2.81
C LEU A 36 10.10 0.57 -3.70
N GLU A 37 11.27 0.60 -4.34
CA GLU A 37 11.68 1.69 -5.24
C GLU A 37 10.73 1.82 -6.43
N GLN A 38 10.35 0.71 -7.06
CA GLN A 38 9.39 0.71 -8.17
C GLN A 38 8.00 1.20 -7.74
N HIS A 39 7.61 0.95 -6.50
CA HIS A 39 6.32 1.38 -5.99
C HIS A 39 6.30 2.85 -5.59
N PHE A 40 7.40 3.38 -5.05
CA PHE A 40 7.51 4.76 -4.57
C PHE A 40 8.13 5.74 -5.58
N ALA A 41 8.70 5.25 -6.67
CA ALA A 41 9.08 6.10 -7.80
C ALA A 41 7.81 6.61 -8.48
N ALA A 42 7.34 7.79 -8.05
CA ALA A 42 6.34 8.54 -8.78
C ALA A 42 6.78 8.70 -10.25
N PRO A 43 5.85 8.76 -11.22
CA PRO A 43 6.19 9.15 -12.58
C PRO A 43 6.56 10.64 -12.57
N GLU A 44 7.81 10.95 -12.27
CA GLU A 44 8.41 12.24 -12.59
C GLU A 44 8.52 12.30 -14.12
N ASN A 45 7.44 12.67 -14.82
CA ASN A 45 7.40 13.28 -16.16
C ASN A 45 5.96 13.29 -16.72
N SER A 46 5.08 14.15 -16.21
CA SER A 46 3.87 14.56 -16.94
C SER A 46 3.41 15.98 -16.59
N GLU A 47 4.30 16.96 -16.66
CA GLU A 47 3.90 18.36 -16.78
C GLU A 47 4.57 19.01 -18.00
N LYS A 48 3.75 19.26 -19.02
CA LYS A 48 3.83 20.21 -20.17
C LYS A 48 2.82 19.70 -21.22
N GLU A 49 1.80 20.40 -21.71
CA GLU A 49 1.40 21.81 -21.76
C GLU A 49 -0.14 21.87 -21.86
N GLY A 50 -0.74 23.00 -21.48
CA GLY A 50 -2.18 23.21 -21.52
C GLY A 50 -2.77 23.48 -22.91
N VAL A 51 -4.10 23.39 -23.01
CA VAL A 51 -5.03 24.31 -23.69
C VAL A 51 -6.47 23.89 -23.31
N THR A 52 -7.31 24.90 -23.17
CA THR A 52 -8.71 24.99 -22.71
C THR A 52 -9.77 24.10 -23.38
N ASN A 53 -10.76 23.71 -22.55
CA ASN A 53 -12.21 23.51 -22.79
C ASN A 53 -12.69 22.74 -24.04
N HIS A 54 -13.22 21.51 -23.85
CA HIS A 54 -14.59 21.19 -24.27
C HIS A 54 -15.16 19.93 -23.58
N PHE A 55 -16.46 19.97 -23.33
CA PHE A 55 -17.28 18.97 -22.63
C PHE A 55 -17.53 17.70 -23.47
N ASN A 56 -17.54 16.55 -22.78
CA ASN A 56 -18.17 15.26 -23.09
C ASN A 56 -17.85 14.47 -24.38
N ASN A 57 -17.79 13.16 -24.17
CA ASN A 57 -17.77 12.04 -25.12
C ASN A 57 -16.45 11.73 -25.84
N GLN A 58 -15.60 10.96 -25.15
CA GLN A 58 -15.10 9.68 -25.66
C GLN A 58 -14.37 8.92 -24.53
N ILE A 59 -15.11 8.05 -23.84
CA ILE A 59 -14.56 6.91 -23.13
C ILE A 59 -14.25 5.88 -24.22
N THR A 60 -13.06 5.91 -24.79
CA THR A 60 -12.41 4.74 -25.41
C THR A 60 -11.00 5.12 -25.88
N GLU A 61 -10.06 4.20 -25.67
CA GLU A 61 -8.74 4.17 -26.31
C GLU A 61 -7.69 5.18 -25.84
N SER A 62 -7.30 5.10 -24.56
CA SER A 62 -5.93 5.50 -24.14
C SER A 62 -5.38 4.69 -22.94
N GLU A 63 -5.90 3.48 -22.68
CA GLU A 63 -5.41 2.58 -21.61
C GLU A 63 -4.35 1.58 -22.10
N SER A 64 -3.53 1.91 -23.10
CA SER A 64 -2.72 0.89 -23.79
C SER A 64 -1.23 0.81 -23.42
N LYS A 65 -0.60 1.76 -22.70
CA LYS A 65 0.89 1.74 -22.62
C LYS A 65 1.57 2.12 -21.30
N VAL A 66 0.87 2.08 -20.16
CA VAL A 66 1.53 2.08 -18.83
C VAL A 66 1.00 0.94 -17.95
N GLY A 67 0.51 -0.12 -18.61
CA GLY A 67 0.09 -1.38 -18.00
C GLY A 67 0.89 -2.51 -18.60
N THR A 68 2.22 -2.50 -18.47
CA THR A 68 3.03 -3.69 -18.73
C THR A 68 3.41 -4.31 -17.41
N LEU A 69 2.43 -5.04 -16.88
CA LEU A 69 2.56 -6.34 -16.25
C LEU A 69 3.93 -6.63 -15.62
N ILE A 70 4.01 -6.43 -14.31
CA ILE A 70 4.36 -7.60 -13.50
C ILE A 70 3.03 -8.26 -13.14
N SER A 71 2.49 -9.03 -14.09
CA SER A 71 1.51 -10.06 -13.80
C SER A 71 2.28 -11.15 -13.04
N TYR A 72 2.34 -11.00 -11.71
CA TYR A 72 2.45 -12.17 -10.86
C TYR A 72 1.10 -12.87 -11.01
N GLY A 73 1.16 -14.04 -11.65
CA GLY A 73 0.03 -14.68 -12.29
C GLY A 73 -1.23 -14.79 -11.44
N GLU A 74 -2.32 -14.95 -12.18
CA GLU A 74 -3.59 -15.55 -11.79
C GLU A 74 -3.38 -16.75 -10.85
N PHE A 75 -3.16 -16.48 -9.58
CA PHE A 75 -3.38 -17.39 -8.49
C PHE A 75 -4.48 -16.74 -7.68
N GLU A 76 -5.70 -16.84 -8.19
CA GLU A 76 -6.93 -16.75 -7.41
C GLU A 76 -6.94 -17.90 -6.40
N ASP A 77 -6.04 -17.85 -5.42
CA ASP A 77 -6.20 -18.63 -4.22
C ASP A 77 -7.27 -17.91 -3.41
N ASN A 78 -8.52 -18.23 -3.72
CA ASN A 78 -9.77 -17.58 -3.29
C ASN A 78 -10.01 -17.58 -1.77
N ASN A 79 -8.98 -17.85 -0.97
CA ASN A 79 -9.08 -17.98 0.48
C ASN A 79 -7.89 -17.43 1.28
N ILE A 80 -6.95 -16.71 0.64
CA ILE A 80 -5.89 -16.05 1.40
C ILE A 80 -6.45 -14.78 2.04
N ASP A 81 -6.50 -14.77 3.37
CA ASP A 81 -6.88 -13.59 4.14
C ASP A 81 -5.98 -12.39 3.78
N VAL A 82 -6.58 -11.20 3.68
CA VAL A 82 -5.90 -9.97 3.29
C VAL A 82 -4.65 -9.67 4.14
N VAL A 83 -4.61 -10.08 5.41
CA VAL A 83 -3.46 -9.87 6.30
C VAL A 83 -2.18 -10.49 5.74
N HIS A 84 -2.29 -11.54 4.93
CA HIS A 84 -1.16 -12.20 4.27
C HIS A 84 -0.91 -11.72 2.84
N SER A 85 -1.65 -10.70 2.39
CA SER A 85 -1.59 -10.21 1.03
C SER A 85 -0.55 -9.10 0.85
N ILE A 86 -0.08 -8.92 -0.38
CA ILE A 86 0.86 -7.85 -0.74
C ILE A 86 0.20 -6.48 -0.53
N GLU A 87 -1.11 -6.39 -0.80
CA GLU A 87 -1.88 -5.16 -0.62
C GLU A 87 -1.92 -4.72 0.84
N PHE A 88 -2.12 -5.64 1.79
CA PHE A 88 -2.02 -5.30 3.21
C PHE A 88 -0.61 -4.84 3.58
N PHE A 89 0.42 -5.52 3.09
CA PHE A 89 1.80 -5.10 3.32
C PHE A 89 2.07 -3.68 2.79
N LYS A 90 1.59 -3.37 1.59
CA LYS A 90 1.64 -2.02 1.00
C LYS A 90 0.92 -0.99 1.88
N LEU A 91 -0.29 -1.32 2.34
CA LEU A 91 -1.07 -0.49 3.25
C LEU A 91 -0.27 -0.19 4.54
N ILE A 92 0.36 -1.19 5.14
CA ILE A 92 1.17 -1.00 6.35
C ILE A 92 2.34 -0.05 6.10
N ILE A 93 3.14 -0.30 5.06
CA ILE A 93 4.29 0.57 4.74
C ILE A 93 3.82 2.00 4.55
N TRP A 94 2.73 2.19 3.80
CA TRP A 94 2.14 3.49 3.57
C TRP A 94 1.77 4.21 4.87
N MET A 95 1.08 3.53 5.78
CA MET A 95 0.70 4.13 7.07
C MET A 95 1.92 4.56 7.89
N TYR A 96 2.98 3.75 7.90
CA TYR A 96 4.22 4.11 8.59
C TYR A 96 4.97 5.27 7.91
N ASP A 97 4.94 5.38 6.58
CA ASP A 97 5.56 6.51 5.90
C ASP A 97 4.80 7.83 6.17
N GLN A 98 3.46 7.78 6.22
CA GLN A 98 2.63 8.93 6.58
C GLN A 98 2.83 9.37 8.05
N ARG A 99 3.10 8.42 8.96
CA ARG A 99 3.40 8.71 10.38
C ARG A 99 4.59 9.66 10.51
N ASP A 100 5.62 9.49 9.69
CA ASP A 100 6.84 10.30 9.71
C ASP A 100 6.71 11.61 8.91
N THR A 101 5.46 12.05 8.63
CA THR A 101 5.13 13.31 7.93
C THR A 101 5.67 13.41 6.51
N ARG A 102 6.03 12.28 5.90
CA ARG A 102 6.31 12.22 4.46
C ARG A 102 4.96 12.24 3.76
N LEU A 103 4.48 13.44 3.48
CA LEU A 103 3.21 13.70 2.81
C LEU A 103 3.30 13.23 1.36
N LEU A 104 3.25 11.91 1.17
CA LEU A 104 3.24 11.28 -0.14
C LEU A 104 2.02 11.79 -0.89
N LYS A 105 2.23 12.14 -2.16
CA LYS A 105 1.17 12.57 -3.05
C LYS A 105 0.60 11.33 -3.73
N PHE A 106 -0.71 11.17 -3.65
CA PHE A 106 -1.40 10.07 -4.31
C PHE A 106 -2.27 10.60 -5.45
N GLY A 107 -2.34 9.81 -6.51
CA GLY A 107 -3.38 9.88 -7.51
C GLY A 107 -4.68 9.23 -7.01
N LYS A 108 -5.80 9.54 -7.67
CA LYS A 108 -7.12 9.03 -7.31
C LYS A 108 -7.21 7.50 -7.37
N VAL A 109 -6.51 6.86 -8.31
CA VAL A 109 -6.49 5.40 -8.47
C VAL A 109 -5.89 4.74 -7.22
N GLU A 110 -4.74 5.21 -6.76
CA GLU A 110 -4.04 4.67 -5.58
C GLU A 110 -4.90 4.82 -4.31
N LEU A 111 -5.60 5.94 -4.16
CA LEU A 111 -6.54 6.12 -3.04
C LEU A 111 -7.69 5.12 -3.07
N VAL A 112 -8.21 4.78 -4.25
CA VAL A 112 -9.27 3.77 -4.39
C VAL A 112 -8.75 2.38 -4.07
N GLU A 113 -7.51 2.05 -4.46
CA GLU A 113 -6.86 0.78 -4.09
C GLU A 113 -6.65 0.65 -2.58
N LEU A 114 -6.16 1.71 -1.93
CA LEU A 114 -6.01 1.78 -0.48
C LEU A 114 -7.36 1.60 0.22
N LYS A 115 -8.40 2.29 -0.25
CA LYS A 115 -9.77 2.16 0.27
C LYS A 115 -10.26 0.71 0.21
N ASN A 116 -10.08 0.06 -0.93
CA ASN A 116 -10.51 -1.32 -1.11
C ASN A 116 -9.71 -2.28 -0.21
N THR A 117 -8.42 -2.03 -0.01
CA THR A 117 -7.59 -2.82 0.90
C THR A 117 -8.04 -2.67 2.36
N ILE A 118 -8.35 -1.45 2.80
CA ILE A 118 -8.88 -1.19 4.15
C ILE A 118 -10.23 -1.88 4.36
N LEU A 119 -11.11 -1.91 3.35
CA LEU A 119 -12.37 -2.66 3.43
C LEU A 119 -12.12 -4.16 3.61
N LYS A 120 -11.20 -4.75 2.84
CA LYS A 120 -10.81 -6.16 3.01
C LYS A 120 -10.29 -6.41 4.43
N VAL A 121 -9.45 -5.51 4.96
CA VAL A 121 -8.93 -5.57 6.34
C VAL A 121 -10.04 -5.57 7.38
N TYR A 122 -11.06 -4.72 7.19
CA TYR A 122 -12.20 -4.66 8.11
C TYR A 122 -12.97 -5.99 8.18
N PHE A 123 -13.07 -6.70 7.06
CA PHE A 123 -13.73 -8.00 6.98
C PHE A 123 -12.82 -9.21 7.29
N SER A 124 -11.53 -9.01 7.52
CA SER A 124 -10.60 -10.09 7.89
C SER A 124 -10.94 -10.68 9.26
N ASP A 125 -10.97 -12.01 9.36
CA ASP A 125 -11.17 -12.72 10.64
C ASP A 125 -9.90 -12.75 11.49
N LEU A 126 -8.74 -12.52 10.88
CA LEU A 126 -7.44 -12.49 11.58
C LEU A 126 -7.20 -11.15 12.29
N MET A 127 -7.94 -10.10 11.92
CA MET A 127 -7.78 -8.77 12.49
C MET A 127 -8.53 -8.59 13.81
N LEU A 128 -7.82 -8.06 14.81
CA LEU A 128 -8.41 -7.69 16.10
C LEU A 128 -9.41 -6.54 15.91
N GLN A 129 -10.52 -6.57 16.66
CA GLN A 129 -11.57 -5.57 16.54
C GLN A 129 -11.05 -4.16 16.82
N GLU A 130 -10.18 -3.98 17.82
CA GLU A 130 -9.59 -2.67 18.13
C GLU A 130 -8.77 -2.14 16.95
N LEU A 131 -8.06 -3.02 16.24
CA LEU A 131 -7.29 -2.61 15.05
C LEU A 131 -8.21 -2.31 13.87
N LYS A 132 -9.32 -3.06 13.70
CA LYS A 132 -10.35 -2.74 12.69
C LYS A 132 -10.94 -1.35 12.92
N ASP A 133 -11.19 -0.99 14.17
CA ASP A 133 -11.71 0.33 14.54
C ASP A 133 -10.70 1.44 14.19
N GLU A 134 -9.40 1.22 14.43
CA GLU A 134 -8.35 2.14 14.00
C GLU A 134 -8.29 2.26 12.46
N PHE A 135 -8.39 1.16 11.71
CA PHE A 135 -8.45 1.19 10.25
C PHE A 135 -9.71 1.89 9.73
N ASN A 136 -10.83 1.80 10.44
CA ASN A 136 -12.05 2.51 10.07
C ASN A 136 -11.90 4.04 10.18
N LYS A 137 -11.08 4.55 11.12
CA LYS A 137 -10.73 5.98 11.18
C LYS A 137 -10.01 6.43 9.91
N VAL A 138 -8.99 5.66 9.50
CA VAL A 138 -8.22 5.87 8.26
C VAL A 138 -9.16 5.83 7.05
N PHE A 139 -10.09 4.88 7.02
CA PHE A 139 -11.10 4.75 5.97
C PHE A 139 -11.97 6.01 5.87
N VAL A 140 -12.51 6.49 6.99
CA VAL A 140 -13.35 7.70 7.01
C VAL A 140 -12.59 8.91 6.48
N ASP A 141 -11.34 9.09 6.89
CA ASP A 141 -10.53 10.22 6.43
C ASP A 141 -10.15 10.10 4.95
N LEU A 142 -9.85 8.88 4.48
CA LEU A 142 -9.62 8.59 3.08
C LEU A 142 -10.85 8.90 2.20
N ILE A 143 -12.07 8.56 2.66
CA ILE A 143 -13.30 8.87 1.92
C ILE A 143 -13.50 10.39 1.80
N LYS A 144 -13.30 11.14 2.88
CA LYS A 144 -13.40 12.61 2.86
C LYS A 144 -12.40 13.21 1.87
N GLU A 145 -11.18 12.69 1.87
CA GLU A 145 -10.12 13.15 1.00
C GLU A 145 -10.44 12.85 -0.48
N ILE A 146 -10.92 11.64 -0.81
CA ILE A 146 -11.36 11.27 -2.16
C ILE A 146 -12.54 12.14 -2.66
N GLN A 147 -13.42 12.57 -1.76
CA GLN A 147 -14.58 13.41 -2.07
C GLN A 147 -14.23 14.90 -2.17
N SER A 148 -13.03 15.31 -1.78
CA SER A 148 -12.59 16.70 -1.88
C SER A 148 -12.26 17.03 -3.34
N ASP A 149 -13.14 17.77 -4.01
CA ASP A 149 -12.98 18.21 -5.42
C ASP A 149 -11.81 19.18 -5.65
N TYR A 150 -11.08 19.59 -4.59
CA TYR A 150 -10.15 20.72 -4.63
C TYR A 150 -8.66 20.32 -4.74
N SER A 151 -8.34 19.03 -4.82
CA SER A 151 -6.95 18.56 -4.72
C SER A 151 -6.51 17.80 -5.98
N THR A 152 -5.47 18.29 -6.65
CA THR A 152 -4.71 17.52 -7.65
C THR A 152 -3.75 16.53 -6.99
N THR A 153 -3.46 16.70 -5.70
CA THR A 153 -2.58 15.83 -4.92
C THR A 153 -3.09 15.72 -3.49
N TYR A 154 -3.51 14.52 -3.09
CA TYR A 154 -4.05 14.27 -1.77
C TYR A 154 -2.93 14.07 -0.75
N ARG A 155 -3.08 14.64 0.44
CA ARG A 155 -2.10 14.55 1.52
C ARG A 155 -2.76 13.94 2.74
N LEU A 156 -2.38 12.72 3.09
CA LEU A 156 -3.00 11.94 4.17
C LEU A 156 -2.11 11.87 5.42
N ASN A 157 -2.40 12.65 6.47
CA ASN A 157 -1.71 12.57 7.77
C ASN A 157 -2.54 11.87 8.87
N PHE A 158 -2.45 10.54 8.95
CA PHE A 158 -3.17 9.72 9.95
C PHE A 158 -2.78 9.95 11.40
N ALA A 159 -1.67 10.65 11.67
CA ALA A 159 -1.29 11.00 13.03
C ALA A 159 -2.04 12.24 13.57
N MET A 160 -2.62 13.08 12.69
CA MET A 160 -3.18 14.37 13.07
C MET A 160 -4.66 14.58 12.70
N TYR A 161 -5.37 13.56 12.21
CA TYR A 161 -6.72 13.74 11.67
C TYR A 161 -7.86 13.90 12.68
N TYR A 162 -8.98 14.37 12.13
CA TYR A 162 -10.28 14.62 12.75
C TYR A 162 -10.89 13.43 13.49
N SER A 163 -10.53 12.21 13.11
CA SER A 163 -11.03 10.95 13.69
C SER A 163 -10.29 10.52 14.97
N GLY A 164 -9.32 11.32 15.42
CA GLY A 164 -8.36 10.94 16.46
C GLY A 164 -7.27 10.07 15.85
N GLY A 165 -6.01 10.51 15.98
CA GLY A 165 -4.89 9.86 15.29
C GLY A 165 -4.83 8.34 15.47
N PHE A 166 -4.30 7.65 14.45
CA PHE A 166 -4.20 6.20 14.43
C PHE A 166 -3.25 5.67 15.52
N ASP A 167 -3.70 4.71 16.33
CA ASP A 167 -2.84 4.06 17.33
C ASP A 167 -1.90 3.02 16.69
N PHE A 168 -0.72 3.49 16.28
CA PHE A 168 0.33 2.63 15.72
C PHE A 168 0.83 1.54 16.69
N SER A 169 0.59 1.66 18.00
CA SER A 169 1.00 0.64 18.95
C SER A 169 0.22 -0.66 18.76
N LEU A 170 -1.07 -0.58 18.41
CA LEU A 170 -1.91 -1.74 18.10
C LEU A 170 -1.43 -2.44 16.84
N LEU A 171 -1.17 -1.67 15.78
CA LEU A 171 -0.66 -2.20 14.53
C LEU A 171 0.73 -2.84 14.69
N THR A 172 1.62 -2.19 15.44
CA THR A 172 2.95 -2.74 15.79
C THR A 172 2.80 -4.08 16.52
N LYS A 173 1.99 -4.13 17.58
CA LYS A 173 1.73 -5.36 18.34
C LYS A 173 1.17 -6.47 17.46
N PHE A 174 0.27 -6.12 16.54
CA PHE A 174 -0.31 -7.07 15.60
C PHE A 174 0.76 -7.66 14.67
N ILE A 175 1.50 -6.82 13.94
CA ILE A 175 2.52 -7.26 12.96
C ILE A 175 3.63 -8.09 13.62
N PHE A 176 4.04 -7.72 14.83
CA PHE A 176 5.15 -8.39 15.53
C PHE A 176 4.71 -9.51 16.48
N LYS A 177 3.41 -9.87 16.51
CA LYS A 177 2.93 -10.98 17.31
C LYS A 177 3.56 -12.29 16.81
N GLU A 178 4.07 -13.11 17.74
CA GLU A 178 4.76 -14.36 17.42
C GLU A 178 3.86 -15.40 16.73
N ASP A 179 2.55 -15.31 16.93
CA ASP A 179 1.56 -16.29 16.45
C ASP A 179 1.16 -16.15 14.97
N LEU A 180 1.67 -15.15 14.25
CA LEU A 180 1.39 -14.99 12.81
C LEU A 180 2.27 -15.90 11.91
N GLY A 181 3.13 -16.75 12.49
CA GLY A 181 3.94 -17.72 11.75
C GLY A 181 4.97 -17.07 10.80
N SER A 182 5.96 -16.36 11.35
CA SER A 182 6.86 -15.51 10.54
C SER A 182 8.35 -15.83 10.69
N LYS A 183 9.05 -15.92 9.54
CA LYS A 183 10.50 -15.68 9.39
C LYS A 183 10.81 -14.18 9.29
N SER A 184 11.95 -13.76 9.85
CA SER A 184 12.42 -12.36 9.85
C SER A 184 13.25 -12.04 8.61
N ILE A 185 12.95 -10.96 7.90
CA ILE A 185 13.79 -10.43 6.81
C ILE A 185 14.42 -9.09 7.20
N THR A 186 15.70 -8.95 6.86
CA THR A 186 16.49 -7.74 7.07
C THR A 186 16.66 -7.01 5.74
N ILE A 187 16.42 -5.69 5.69
CA ILE A 187 16.55 -4.85 4.48
C ILE A 187 17.56 -3.70 4.70
#